data_AF-A0A5B0MTD6-F1
#
_entry.id   AF-A0A5B0MTD6-F1
#
_cell.length_a   1.000
_cell.length_b   1.000
_cell.length_c   1.000
_cell.angle_alpha   90.00
_cell.angle_beta   90.00
_cell.angle_gamma   90.00
#
_symmetry.space_group_name_H-M   'P 1'
#
loop_
_entity.id
_entity.type
_entity.pdbx_description
1 polymer ?
#
loop_
_entity_poly.entity_id
_entity_poly.type
_entity_poly.pdbx_seq_one_letter_code
_entity_poly.pdbx_strand_id
1 'polypeptide(L)'
;MITRTNATTNNVHPLTDPEAILKAGNTEKRHIKRASAQSIAPVPSAPTTSSETMSESAPPPGGQEQPAGNSTRESNRTADAYNMSTAKEWFKAVLKIQHTAITQAQEDRRQALEDRRADRQIILAAHQASSDRIRRLEDLLLAMNIKNEVNSRTEQPAPGRVDLQKFRTSDGPTFRGPFQETEPFLRWIHGVQIFFETKSVSNAADKIKILGNLVAETNLQSF
;
A
#
# COMPACT_ATOMS: atom_id res chain seq x y z
N MET A 1 -49.04 22.88 1.14
CA MET A 1 -49.29 21.86 0.10
C MET A 1 -47.97 21.67 -0.64
N ILE A 2 -47.19 20.64 -0.28
CA ILE A 2 -45.84 20.40 -0.81
C ILE A 2 -45.83 19.00 -1.41
N THR A 3 -45.60 18.93 -2.72
CA THR A 3 -45.51 17.69 -3.49
C THR A 3 -44.13 17.05 -3.25
N ARG A 4 -44.09 15.87 -2.62
CA ARG A 4 -42.87 15.06 -2.50
C ARG A 4 -42.78 14.13 -3.71
N THR A 5 -41.74 14.29 -4.52
CA THR A 5 -41.35 13.33 -5.56
C THR A 5 -40.48 12.22 -4.95
N ASN A 6 -40.95 10.98 -5.01
CA ASN A 6 -40.20 9.78 -4.60
C ASN A 6 -39.15 9.44 -5.67
N ALA A 7 -37.87 9.39 -5.28
CA ALA A 7 -36.81 8.79 -6.07
C ALA A 7 -36.61 7.32 -5.66
N THR A 8 -37.11 6.44 -6.50
CA THR A 8 -36.64 5.09 -6.84
C THR A 8 -35.81 4.34 -5.78
N THR A 9 -36.50 3.52 -5.00
CA THR A 9 -35.97 2.27 -4.44
C THR A 9 -35.70 1.32 -5.60
N ASN A 10 -34.44 1.02 -5.92
CA ASN A 10 -33.99 -0.23 -6.56
C ASN A 10 -32.49 -0.11 -6.89
N ASN A 11 -31.64 -0.50 -5.95
CA ASN A 11 -30.32 -1.10 -6.20
C ASN A 11 -29.65 -1.47 -4.86
N VAL A 12 -30.26 -2.42 -4.14
CA VAL A 12 -29.54 -3.16 -3.10
C VAL A 12 -29.41 -4.58 -3.63
N HIS A 13 -28.34 -4.82 -4.39
CA HIS A 13 -27.95 -6.20 -4.71
C HIS A 13 -27.53 -6.88 -3.40
N PRO A 14 -28.06 -8.08 -3.08
CA PRO A 14 -27.58 -8.83 -1.94
C PRO A 14 -26.11 -9.18 -2.14
N LEU A 15 -25.31 -8.66 -1.23
CA LEU A 15 -23.93 -9.00 -0.97
C LEU A 15 -23.82 -10.53 -0.87
N THR A 16 -23.02 -11.09 -1.79
CA THR A 16 -22.32 -12.37 -1.77
C THR A 16 -22.66 -13.32 -0.62
N ASP A 17 -23.09 -14.53 -0.98
CA ASP A 17 -23.23 -15.70 -0.12
C ASP A 17 -22.11 -15.76 0.95
N PRO A 18 -22.44 -15.63 2.26
CA PRO A 18 -21.45 -15.59 3.33
C PRO A 18 -20.65 -16.90 3.45
N GLU A 19 -21.13 -18.02 2.90
CA GLU A 19 -20.35 -19.26 2.85
C GLU A 19 -19.20 -19.23 1.84
N ALA A 20 -19.31 -18.42 0.78
CA ALA A 20 -18.27 -18.34 -0.26
C ALA A 20 -16.95 -17.78 0.31
N ILE A 21 -17.04 -16.83 1.23
CA ILE A 21 -15.88 -16.21 1.89
C ILE A 21 -15.18 -17.24 2.80
N LEU A 22 -15.96 -18.02 3.55
CA LEU A 22 -15.43 -19.08 4.42
C LEU A 22 -14.79 -20.23 3.62
N LYS A 23 -15.38 -20.59 2.47
CA LYS A 23 -14.81 -21.60 1.56
C LYS A 23 -13.52 -21.12 0.89
N ALA A 24 -13.46 -19.86 0.46
CA ALA A 24 -12.25 -19.25 -0.10
C ALA A 24 -11.11 -19.23 0.94
N GLY A 25 -11.39 -18.77 2.16
CA GLY A 25 -10.40 -18.74 3.24
C GLY A 25 -9.88 -20.13 3.65
N ASN A 26 -10.74 -21.14 3.64
CA ASN A 26 -10.32 -22.52 3.94
C ASN A 26 -9.54 -23.17 2.79
N THR A 27 -9.80 -22.77 1.54
CA THR A 27 -9.05 -23.22 0.36
C THR A 27 -7.64 -22.65 0.38
N GLU A 28 -7.50 -21.36 0.68
CA GLU A 28 -6.22 -20.65 0.81
C GLU A 28 -5.36 -21.27 1.94
N LYS A 29 -5.98 -21.57 3.10
CA LYS A 29 -5.29 -22.25 4.21
C LYS A 29 -4.78 -23.64 3.84
N ARG A 30 -5.47 -24.39 2.98
CA ARG A 30 -4.99 -25.70 2.47
C ARG A 30 -3.83 -25.52 1.49
N HIS A 31 -3.84 -24.47 0.67
CA HIS A 31 -2.74 -24.13 -0.23
C HIS A 31 -1.46 -23.76 0.53
N ILE A 32 -1.57 -22.90 1.54
CA ILE A 32 -0.44 -22.50 2.39
C ILE A 32 0.10 -23.69 3.20
N LYS A 33 -0.78 -24.57 3.72
CA LYS A 33 -0.35 -25.77 4.45
C LYS A 33 0.39 -26.77 3.55
N ARG A 34 0.00 -26.91 2.27
CA ARG A 34 0.73 -27.73 1.29
C ARG A 34 2.07 -27.11 0.90
N ALA A 35 2.11 -25.80 0.70
CA ALA A 35 3.35 -25.09 0.38
C ALA A 35 4.36 -25.13 1.56
N SER A 36 3.87 -25.03 2.79
CA SER A 36 4.70 -25.14 4.00
C SER A 36 5.22 -26.58 4.24
N ALA A 37 4.40 -27.60 3.94
CA ALA A 37 4.83 -29.01 4.05
C ALA A 37 5.88 -29.40 3.00
N GLN A 38 5.95 -28.71 1.85
CA GLN A 38 6.99 -28.89 0.84
C GLN A 38 8.29 -28.12 1.16
N SER A 39 8.28 -27.22 2.15
CA SER A 39 9.46 -26.42 2.53
C SER A 39 10.39 -27.14 3.51
N ILE A 40 10.07 -28.34 3.99
CA ILE A 40 10.94 -29.15 4.86
C ILE A 40 11.02 -30.58 4.31
N ALA A 41 11.73 -30.74 3.20
CA ALA A 41 12.23 -32.03 2.75
C ALA A 41 13.77 -31.94 2.65
N PRO A 42 14.53 -32.82 3.32
CA PRO A 42 15.99 -32.81 3.23
C PRO A 42 16.47 -33.13 1.82
N VAL A 43 17.49 -32.41 1.39
CA VAL A 43 18.28 -32.61 0.17
C VAL A 43 18.74 -34.08 0.08
N PRO A 44 18.53 -34.81 -1.03
CA PRO A 44 19.19 -36.09 -1.23
C PRO A 44 20.64 -35.83 -1.68
N SER A 45 21.57 -36.14 -0.79
CA SER A 45 23.01 -36.22 -1.06
C SER A 45 23.29 -37.23 -2.17
N ALA A 46 24.26 -36.87 -3.02
CA ALA A 46 24.84 -37.70 -4.07
C ALA A 46 25.32 -39.06 -3.53
N PRO A 47 25.27 -40.15 -4.33
CA PRO A 47 26.00 -41.35 -4.00
C PRO A 47 27.48 -41.14 -4.33
N THR A 48 28.29 -41.12 -3.28
CA THR A 48 29.75 -41.22 -3.35
C THR A 48 30.10 -42.57 -3.96
N THR A 49 30.68 -42.55 -5.16
CA THR A 49 31.36 -43.70 -5.76
C THR A 49 32.56 -44.04 -4.87
N SER A 50 32.45 -45.09 -4.08
CA SER A 50 33.59 -45.73 -3.44
C SER A 50 34.45 -46.38 -4.53
N SER A 51 35.65 -45.85 -4.71
CA SER A 51 36.74 -46.52 -5.40
C SER A 51 37.05 -47.82 -4.67
N GLU A 52 36.73 -48.96 -5.27
CA GLU A 52 37.39 -50.22 -4.94
C GLU A 52 38.07 -50.74 -6.21
N THR A 53 39.35 -50.42 -6.24
CA THR A 53 40.38 -50.97 -7.11
C THR A 53 40.38 -52.50 -7.03
N MET A 54 40.28 -53.21 -8.15
CA MET A 54 40.96 -54.48 -8.37
C MET A 54 41.15 -54.68 -9.88
N SER A 55 42.41 -54.91 -10.22
CA SER A 55 42.97 -54.99 -11.56
C SER A 55 42.55 -56.22 -12.36
N GLU A 56 42.66 -56.02 -13.67
CA GLU A 56 42.84 -56.97 -14.77
C GLU A 56 43.90 -58.08 -14.53
N SER A 57 43.57 -59.33 -14.90
CA SER A 57 44.41 -60.32 -15.65
C SER A 57 43.79 -61.75 -15.63
N ALA A 58 43.87 -62.46 -16.78
CA ALA A 58 43.22 -63.73 -17.19
C ALA A 58 43.89 -65.04 -16.68
N PRO A 59 43.65 -66.28 -17.24
CA PRO A 59 42.47 -67.20 -17.29
C PRO A 59 42.75 -68.64 -16.68
N PRO A 60 42.15 -69.78 -17.13
CA PRO A 60 40.98 -70.61 -16.66
C PRO A 60 41.38 -71.91 -15.85
N PRO A 61 40.53 -72.90 -15.42
CA PRO A 61 39.59 -73.82 -16.16
C PRO A 61 38.21 -74.00 -15.43
N GLY A 62 37.09 -74.58 -15.91
CA GLY A 62 36.80 -75.83 -16.64
C GLY A 62 35.43 -76.38 -16.16
N GLY A 63 34.62 -76.99 -17.05
CA GLY A 63 33.36 -77.73 -16.77
C GLY A 63 32.07 -77.05 -17.27
N GLN A 64 31.58 -77.33 -18.50
CA GLN A 64 30.47 -78.28 -18.84
C GLN A 64 29.09 -77.84 -18.28
N GLU A 65 28.00 -77.67 -19.04
CA GLU A 65 27.49 -78.40 -20.22
C GLU A 65 26.65 -77.51 -21.17
N GLN A 66 26.71 -77.83 -22.47
CA GLN A 66 25.73 -77.44 -23.49
C GLN A 66 24.49 -78.34 -23.44
N PRO A 67 23.39 -77.91 -24.06
CA PRO A 67 22.79 -78.75 -25.09
C PRO A 67 22.70 -78.00 -26.42
N ALA A 68 23.17 -78.67 -27.47
CA ALA A 68 23.01 -78.28 -28.87
C ALA A 68 21.73 -78.91 -29.46
N GLY A 69 21.12 -78.22 -30.41
CA GLY A 69 20.06 -78.75 -31.29
C GLY A 69 18.95 -77.71 -31.48
N ASN A 70 19.03 -76.84 -32.50
CA ASN A 70 18.58 -77.05 -33.89
C ASN A 70 17.14 -76.56 -34.13
N SER A 71 16.99 -75.35 -34.69
CA SER A 71 16.05 -75.17 -35.82
C SER A 71 16.32 -73.85 -36.54
N THR A 72 16.87 -74.00 -37.75
CA THR A 72 16.83 -73.02 -38.82
C THR A 72 15.37 -72.68 -39.13
N ARG A 73 14.95 -71.42 -38.97
CA ARG A 73 13.94 -70.82 -39.86
C ARG A 73 13.93 -69.30 -39.84
N GLU A 74 14.43 -68.75 -40.95
CA GLU A 74 13.91 -67.56 -41.64
C GLU A 74 13.78 -66.27 -40.80
N SER A 75 14.88 -65.53 -40.80
CA SER A 75 14.92 -64.09 -40.57
C SER A 75 14.08 -63.37 -41.63
N ASN A 76 12.79 -63.22 -41.38
CA ASN A 76 11.94 -62.26 -42.07
C ASN A 76 11.85 -60.99 -41.22
N ARG A 77 12.88 -60.14 -41.32
CA ARG A 77 12.92 -58.77 -40.79
C ARG A 77 11.80 -57.93 -41.42
N THR A 78 10.64 -57.89 -40.77
CA THR A 78 9.60 -56.87 -41.05
C THR A 78 8.91 -56.41 -39.75
N ALA A 79 9.63 -56.37 -38.63
CA ALA A 79 9.09 -55.91 -37.34
C ALA A 79 9.58 -54.50 -36.91
N ASP A 80 10.57 -53.90 -37.57
CA ASP A 80 11.36 -52.85 -36.92
C ASP A 80 11.20 -51.44 -37.51
N ALA A 81 10.72 -51.27 -38.74
CA ALA A 81 10.70 -49.96 -39.40
C ALA A 81 9.60 -49.03 -38.84
N TYR A 82 8.41 -49.55 -38.58
CA TYR A 82 7.29 -48.76 -38.03
C TYR A 82 7.55 -48.33 -36.58
N ASN A 83 8.13 -49.23 -35.78
CA ASN A 83 8.46 -48.98 -34.37
C ASN A 83 9.60 -47.95 -34.23
N MET A 84 10.64 -48.04 -35.08
CA MET A 84 11.71 -47.02 -35.12
C MET A 84 11.20 -45.64 -35.56
N SER A 85 10.27 -45.58 -36.52
CA SER A 85 9.68 -44.29 -36.93
C SER A 85 8.88 -43.63 -35.80
N THR A 86 8.12 -44.42 -35.04
CA THR A 86 7.31 -43.96 -33.90
C THR A 86 8.21 -43.48 -32.76
N ALA A 87 9.28 -44.21 -32.45
CA ALA A 87 10.26 -43.83 -31.43
C ALA A 87 11.00 -42.53 -31.79
N LYS A 88 11.34 -42.35 -33.08
CA LYS A 88 11.97 -41.11 -33.58
C LYS A 88 11.05 -39.91 -33.46
N GLU A 89 9.77 -40.04 -33.79
CA GLU A 89 8.80 -38.95 -33.64
C GLU A 89 8.54 -38.63 -32.17
N TRP A 90 8.52 -39.63 -31.28
CA TRP A 90 8.46 -39.40 -29.84
C TRP A 90 9.67 -38.64 -29.31
N PHE A 91 10.89 -39.05 -29.67
CA PHE A 91 12.12 -38.35 -29.26
C PHE A 91 12.14 -36.90 -29.74
N LYS A 92 11.72 -36.67 -30.98
CA LYS A 92 11.58 -35.33 -31.56
C LYS A 92 10.53 -34.49 -30.81
N ALA A 93 9.41 -35.10 -30.42
CA ALA A 93 8.39 -34.42 -29.62
C ALA A 93 8.94 -34.02 -28.24
N VAL A 94 9.65 -34.91 -27.55
CA VAL A 94 10.29 -34.62 -26.26
C VAL A 94 11.32 -33.50 -26.38
N LEU A 95 12.17 -33.51 -27.41
CA LEU A 95 13.13 -32.44 -27.68
C LEU A 95 12.44 -31.09 -27.91
N LYS A 96 11.34 -31.07 -28.67
CA LYS A 96 10.55 -29.84 -28.86
C LYS A 96 9.98 -29.34 -27.54
N ILE A 97 9.42 -30.23 -26.73
CA ILE A 97 8.86 -29.88 -25.41
C ILE A 97 9.95 -29.32 -24.50
N GLN A 98 11.11 -29.97 -24.41
CA GLN A 98 12.24 -29.46 -23.63
C GLN A 98 12.72 -28.10 -24.13
N HIS A 99 12.84 -27.94 -25.45
CA HIS A 99 13.26 -26.66 -26.03
C HIS A 99 12.28 -25.54 -25.68
N THR A 100 10.98 -25.77 -25.87
CA THR A 100 9.95 -24.79 -25.50
C THR A 100 9.94 -24.49 -24.00
N ALA A 101 10.17 -25.50 -23.15
CA ALA A 101 10.21 -25.31 -21.70
C ALA A 101 11.41 -24.45 -21.27
N ILE A 102 12.58 -24.65 -21.90
CA ILE A 102 13.77 -23.83 -21.64
C ILE A 102 13.53 -22.39 -22.08
N THR A 103 12.99 -22.18 -23.29
CA THR A 103 12.68 -20.84 -23.80
C THR A 103 11.69 -20.12 -22.90
N GLN A 104 10.62 -20.80 -22.48
CA GLN A 104 9.63 -20.21 -21.57
C GLN A 104 10.26 -19.85 -20.22
N ALA A 105 11.06 -20.75 -19.63
CA ALA A 105 11.70 -20.48 -18.35
C ALA A 105 12.71 -19.32 -18.42
N GLN A 106 13.36 -19.11 -19.57
CA GLN A 106 14.22 -17.95 -19.79
C GLN A 106 13.41 -16.66 -19.88
N GLU A 107 12.29 -16.70 -20.58
CA GLU A 107 11.41 -15.54 -20.75
C GLU A 107 10.76 -15.14 -19.43
N ASP A 108 10.25 -16.11 -18.65
CA ASP A 108 9.69 -15.86 -17.32
C ASP A 108 10.72 -15.19 -16.39
N ARG A 109 11.99 -15.61 -16.46
CA ARG A 109 13.08 -14.99 -15.70
C ARG A 109 13.34 -13.55 -16.17
N ARG A 110 13.29 -13.30 -17.48
CA ARG A 110 13.45 -11.94 -18.04
C ARG A 110 12.32 -11.03 -17.56
N GLN A 111 11.08 -11.51 -17.64
CA GLN A 111 9.90 -10.78 -17.18
C GLN A 111 9.98 -10.47 -15.68
N ALA A 112 10.33 -11.44 -14.84
CA ALA A 112 10.43 -11.22 -13.40
C ALA A 112 11.51 -10.18 -13.03
N LEU A 113 12.59 -10.08 -13.82
CA LEU A 113 13.60 -9.05 -13.63
C LEU A 113 13.12 -7.67 -14.07
N GLU A 114 12.36 -7.61 -15.16
CA GLU A 114 11.75 -6.38 -15.67
C GLU A 114 10.68 -5.84 -14.72
N ASP A 115 9.81 -6.70 -14.21
CA ASP A 115 8.80 -6.33 -13.21
C ASP A 115 9.47 -5.76 -11.95
N ARG A 116 10.50 -6.42 -11.42
CA ARG A 116 11.26 -5.91 -10.27
C ARG A 116 11.97 -4.58 -10.56
N ARG A 117 12.33 -4.31 -11.83
CA ARG A 117 12.88 -2.99 -12.22
C ARG A 117 11.77 -1.95 -12.27
N ALA A 118 10.61 -2.27 -12.85
CA ALA A 118 9.46 -1.40 -12.91
C ALA A 118 8.99 -1.00 -11.50
N ASP A 119 8.85 -1.96 -10.60
CA ASP A 119 8.48 -1.72 -9.19
C ASP A 119 9.44 -0.75 -8.50
N ARG A 120 10.75 -0.96 -8.68
CA ARG A 120 11.77 -0.06 -8.14
C ARG A 120 11.67 1.34 -8.73
N GLN A 121 11.40 1.47 -10.03
CA GLN A 121 11.21 2.77 -10.66
C GLN A 121 9.97 3.49 -10.12
N ILE A 122 8.86 2.78 -9.89
CA ILE A 122 7.64 3.36 -9.31
C ILE A 122 7.94 3.95 -7.93
N ILE A 123 8.63 3.19 -7.06
CA ILE A 123 8.99 3.65 -5.71
C ILE A 123 9.91 4.88 -5.77
N LEU A 124 10.93 4.86 -6.64
CA LEU A 124 11.85 5.98 -6.81
C LEU A 124 11.14 7.23 -7.35
N ALA A 125 10.27 7.07 -8.35
CA ALA A 125 9.50 8.18 -8.92
C ALA A 125 8.55 8.79 -7.89
N ALA A 126 7.88 7.96 -7.08
CA ALA A 126 7.02 8.43 -6.00
C ALA A 126 7.81 9.21 -4.95
N HIS A 127 9.00 8.71 -4.56
CA HIS A 127 9.88 9.41 -3.63
C HIS A 127 10.35 10.75 -4.22
N GLN A 128 10.76 10.79 -5.49
CA GLN A 128 11.17 12.02 -6.15
C GLN A 128 10.04 13.05 -6.20
N ALA A 129 8.83 12.65 -6.61
CA ALA A 129 7.68 13.53 -6.65
C ALA A 129 7.34 14.10 -5.25
N SER A 130 7.51 13.30 -4.20
CA SER A 130 7.33 13.76 -2.82
C SER A 130 8.39 14.79 -2.42
N SER A 131 9.66 14.56 -2.79
CA SER A 131 10.77 15.48 -2.54
C SER A 131 10.55 16.81 -3.27
N ASP A 132 10.12 16.77 -4.55
CA ASP A 132 9.81 17.97 -5.32
C ASP A 132 8.66 18.77 -4.71
N ARG A 133 7.63 18.08 -4.19
CA ARG A 133 6.51 18.72 -3.48
C ARG A 133 6.99 19.39 -2.19
N ILE A 134 7.83 18.72 -1.40
CA ILE A 134 8.38 19.27 -0.17
C ILE A 134 9.21 20.51 -0.50
N ARG A 135 10.10 20.43 -1.49
CA ARG A 135 10.92 21.56 -1.94
C ARG A 135 10.07 22.79 -2.31
N ARG A 136 8.97 22.58 -3.05
CA ARG A 136 8.06 23.69 -3.40
C ARG A 136 7.40 24.33 -2.18
N LEU A 137 7.06 23.52 -1.17
CA LEU A 137 6.51 24.03 0.09
C LEU A 137 7.57 24.80 0.87
N GLU A 138 8.81 24.31 0.92
CA GLU A 138 9.95 25.00 1.54
C GLU A 138 10.22 26.35 0.85
N ASP A 139 10.25 26.37 -0.49
CA ASP A 139 10.44 27.59 -1.28
C ASP A 139 9.32 28.61 -1.02
N LEU A 140 8.05 28.15 -0.94
CA LEU A 140 6.91 29.01 -0.64
C LEU A 140 6.99 29.56 0.79
N LEU A 141 7.36 28.72 1.76
CA LEU A 141 7.52 29.13 3.15
C LEU A 141 8.67 30.14 3.31
N LEU A 142 9.78 29.97 2.59
CA LEU A 142 10.88 30.92 2.57
C LEU A 142 10.43 32.25 1.96
N ALA A 143 9.74 32.22 0.81
CA ALA A 143 9.22 33.43 0.18
C ALA A 143 8.20 34.18 1.05
N MET A 144 7.33 33.45 1.75
CA MET A 144 6.36 34.03 2.67
C MET A 144 7.05 34.65 3.90
N ASN A 145 8.05 33.99 4.48
CA ASN A 145 8.79 34.54 5.61
C ASN A 145 9.55 35.82 5.22
N ILE A 146 10.22 35.83 4.06
CA ILE A 146 10.88 37.05 3.54
C ILE A 146 9.85 38.17 3.33
N LYS A 147 8.67 37.86 2.77
CA LYS A 147 7.59 38.85 2.60
C LYS A 147 7.03 39.33 3.94
N ASN A 148 6.95 38.47 4.95
CA ASN A 148 6.50 38.83 6.29
C ASN A 148 7.54 39.71 7.01
N GLU A 149 8.84 39.50 6.83
CA GLU A 149 9.88 40.42 7.34
C GLU A 149 9.81 41.80 6.68
N VAL A 150 9.45 41.86 5.39
CA VAL A 150 9.21 43.12 4.67
C VAL A 150 7.90 43.79 5.12
N ASN A 151 6.85 43.00 5.39
CA ASN A 151 5.55 43.49 5.84
C ASN A 151 5.51 43.82 7.34
N SER A 152 6.30 43.17 8.20
CA SER A 152 6.38 43.44 9.64
C SER A 152 6.97 44.82 9.93
N ARG A 153 7.76 45.36 9.00
CA ARG A 153 8.23 46.75 9.03
C ARG A 153 7.17 47.76 8.58
N THR A 154 6.08 47.31 7.96
CA THR A 154 5.00 48.16 7.42
C THR A 154 3.77 48.20 8.33
N GLU A 155 3.58 47.22 9.21
CA GLU A 155 2.45 47.18 10.15
C GLU A 155 2.84 47.66 11.54
N GLN A 156 3.39 48.87 11.65
CA GLN A 156 3.21 49.60 12.89
C GLN A 156 1.75 50.08 12.89
N PRO A 157 0.88 49.63 13.82
CA PRO A 157 -0.49 50.11 13.88
C PRO A 157 -0.44 51.64 13.95
N ALA A 158 -1.28 52.31 13.16
CA ALA A 158 -1.41 53.75 13.22
C ALA A 158 -1.54 54.18 14.70
N PRO A 159 -0.87 55.26 15.13
CA PRO A 159 -0.81 55.65 16.54
C PRO A 159 -2.22 55.66 17.16
N GLY A 160 -2.43 54.81 18.17
CA GLY A 160 -3.72 54.62 18.84
C GLY A 160 -4.52 53.37 18.44
N ARG A 161 -4.03 52.53 17.52
CA ARG A 161 -4.61 51.22 17.22
C ARG A 161 -3.96 50.10 18.02
N VAL A 162 -4.77 49.15 18.46
CA VAL A 162 -4.32 47.98 19.23
C VAL A 162 -4.12 46.80 18.29
N ASP A 163 -3.02 46.06 18.47
CA ASP A 163 -2.79 44.81 17.74
C ASP A 163 -3.76 43.73 18.25
N LEU A 164 -4.85 43.52 17.50
CA LEU A 164 -5.91 42.58 17.83
C LEU A 164 -5.44 41.12 17.84
N GLN A 165 -4.34 40.79 17.16
CA GLN A 165 -3.79 39.44 17.14
C GLN A 165 -3.03 39.13 18.43
N LYS A 166 -2.40 40.14 19.03
CA LYS A 166 -1.69 40.02 20.32
C LYS A 166 -2.55 40.39 21.52
N PHE A 167 -3.66 41.10 21.31
CA PHE A 167 -4.56 41.52 22.37
C PHE A 167 -5.29 40.33 22.99
N ARG A 168 -4.92 39.98 24.23
CA ARG A 168 -5.54 38.89 24.97
C ARG A 168 -6.84 39.36 25.62
N THR A 169 -7.96 38.86 25.14
CA THR A 169 -9.30 39.10 25.72
C THR A 169 -9.65 38.13 26.86
N SER A 170 -8.80 37.13 27.11
CA SER A 170 -8.95 36.15 28.20
C SER A 170 -9.04 36.80 29.58
N ASP A 171 -8.41 37.94 29.76
CA ASP A 171 -8.32 38.65 31.04
C ASP A 171 -9.45 39.68 31.20
N GLY A 172 -10.36 39.76 30.22
CA GLY A 172 -11.46 40.72 30.18
C GLY A 172 -12.74 40.19 30.83
N PRO A 173 -13.63 41.08 31.26
CA PRO A 173 -14.93 40.69 31.82
C PRO A 173 -15.76 40.02 30.73
N THR A 174 -16.06 38.74 30.92
CA THR A 174 -16.86 37.95 29.98
C THR A 174 -18.32 37.95 30.42
N PHE A 175 -19.23 38.32 29.52
CA PHE A 175 -20.67 38.18 29.77
C PHE A 175 -21.11 36.74 29.53
N ARG A 176 -21.68 36.12 30.56
CA ARG A 176 -22.25 34.78 30.52
C ARG A 176 -23.58 34.78 31.28
N GLY A 177 -24.61 35.36 30.69
CA GLY A 177 -25.92 35.48 31.32
C GLY A 177 -27.05 35.59 30.30
N PRO A 178 -28.30 35.34 30.72
CA PRO A 178 -29.46 35.58 29.88
C PRO A 178 -29.55 37.07 29.52
N PHE A 179 -29.99 37.38 28.30
CA PHE A 179 -30.10 38.76 27.81
C PHE A 179 -31.22 39.58 28.50
N GLN A 180 -32.02 38.95 29.37
CA GLN A 180 -33.21 39.52 30.01
C GLN A 180 -32.93 40.14 31.39
N GLU A 181 -31.76 39.88 31.99
CA GLU A 181 -31.39 40.47 33.28
C GLU A 181 -30.59 41.76 33.06
N THR A 182 -31.23 42.90 33.35
CA THR A 182 -30.64 44.23 33.09
C THR A 182 -29.46 44.55 34.00
N GLU A 183 -29.48 44.07 35.25
CA GLU A 183 -28.44 44.40 36.22
C GLU A 183 -27.09 43.72 35.92
N PRO A 184 -27.01 42.41 35.64
CA PRO A 184 -25.76 41.77 35.20
C PRO A 184 -25.21 42.36 33.90
N PHE A 185 -26.08 42.73 32.96
CA PHE A 185 -25.68 43.37 31.71
C PHE A 185 -25.05 44.75 31.95
N LEU A 186 -25.68 45.61 32.74
CA LEU A 186 -25.14 46.94 33.07
C LEU A 186 -23.82 46.83 33.84
N ARG A 187 -23.72 45.86 34.77
CA ARG A 187 -22.48 45.58 35.51
C ARG A 187 -21.36 45.11 34.59
N TRP A 188 -21.69 44.28 33.60
CA TRP A 188 -20.73 43.85 32.58
C TRP A 188 -20.26 45.01 31.69
N ILE A 189 -21.18 45.83 31.16
CA ILE A 189 -20.84 47.01 30.36
C ILE A 189 -19.90 47.95 31.13
N HIS A 190 -20.17 48.17 32.41
CA HIS A 190 -19.30 48.97 33.27
C HIS A 190 -17.90 48.35 33.41
N GLY A 191 -17.83 47.03 33.61
CA GLY A 191 -16.57 46.29 33.63
C GLY A 191 -15.79 46.42 32.32
N VAL A 192 -16.47 46.32 31.16
CA VAL A 192 -15.83 46.48 29.85
C VAL A 192 -15.30 47.90 29.65
N GLN A 193 -16.01 48.92 30.12
CA GLN A 193 -15.55 50.30 30.06
C GLN A 193 -14.24 50.49 30.84
N ILE A 194 -14.15 49.97 32.06
CA ILE A 194 -12.91 49.98 32.87
C ILE A 194 -11.80 49.19 32.16
N PHE A 195 -12.13 48.05 31.56
CA PHE A 195 -11.17 47.23 30.84
C PHE A 195 -10.56 47.98 29.63
N PHE A 196 -11.36 48.73 28.87
CA PHE A 196 -10.82 49.55 27.78
C PHE A 196 -9.96 50.70 28.28
N GLU A 197 -10.34 51.36 29.37
CA GLU A 197 -9.56 52.45 29.96
C GLU A 197 -8.18 51.95 30.45
N THR A 198 -8.17 50.83 31.19
CA THR A 198 -6.94 50.23 31.73
C THR A 198 -6.01 49.67 30.66
N LYS A 199 -6.55 49.20 29.54
CA LYS A 199 -5.78 48.71 28.39
C LYS A 199 -5.49 49.80 27.35
N SER A 200 -5.83 51.06 27.62
CA SER A 200 -5.64 52.21 26.72
C SER A 200 -6.23 52.01 25.31
N VAL A 201 -7.32 51.25 25.21
CA VAL A 201 -8.01 51.01 23.94
C VAL A 201 -8.83 52.25 23.60
N SER A 202 -8.34 53.10 22.71
CA SER A 202 -8.99 54.36 22.35
C SER A 202 -9.79 54.26 21.05
N ASN A 203 -9.36 53.43 20.10
CA ASN A 203 -9.99 53.29 18.79
C ASN A 203 -11.37 52.60 18.87
N ALA A 204 -12.41 53.25 18.33
CA ALA A 204 -13.78 52.71 18.35
C ALA A 204 -13.94 51.39 17.58
N ALA A 205 -13.24 51.21 16.46
CA ALA A 205 -13.33 49.97 15.68
C ALA A 205 -12.68 48.79 16.43
N ASP A 206 -11.59 49.05 17.15
CA ASP A 206 -10.93 48.03 17.97
C ASP A 206 -11.81 47.66 19.18
N LYS A 207 -12.46 48.66 19.82
CA LYS A 207 -13.44 48.42 20.89
C LYS A 207 -14.58 47.50 20.45
N ILE A 208 -15.15 47.70 19.26
CA ILE A 208 -16.25 46.85 18.74
C ILE A 208 -15.79 45.39 18.58
N LYS A 209 -14.60 45.18 18.00
CA LYS A 209 -14.06 43.83 17.78
C LYS A 209 -13.75 43.12 19.10
N ILE A 210 -13.15 43.85 20.06
CA ILE A 210 -12.85 43.29 21.38
C ILE A 210 -14.13 42.98 22.15
N LEU A 211 -15.12 43.87 22.12
CA LEU A 211 -16.41 43.68 22.79
C LEU A 211 -17.12 42.40 22.33
N GLY A 212 -17.08 42.10 21.02
CA GLY A 212 -17.65 40.87 20.47
C GLY A 212 -17.02 39.60 21.04
N ASN A 213 -15.72 39.62 21.38
CA ASN A 213 -15.01 38.49 22.00
C ASN A 213 -15.28 38.37 23.52
N LEU A 214 -15.83 39.41 24.15
CA LEU A 214 -16.14 39.43 25.59
C LEU A 214 -17.56 38.93 25.90
N VAL A 215 -18.29 38.46 24.89
CA VAL A 215 -19.61 37.83 25.05
C VAL A 215 -19.44 36.33 24.82
N ALA A 216 -19.68 35.52 25.86
CA ALA A 216 -19.73 34.08 25.71
C ALA A 216 -21.12 33.70 25.18
N GLU A 217 -21.17 33.05 24.00
CA GLU A 217 -22.36 32.56 23.28
C GLU A 217 -23.64 32.52 24.14
N THR A 218 -24.38 33.62 24.13
CA THR A 218 -25.66 33.71 24.82
C THR A 218 -26.72 33.12 23.91
N ASN A 219 -26.93 31.80 24.01
CA ASN A 219 -28.12 31.06 23.55
C ASN A 219 -28.97 31.77 22.49
N LEU A 220 -28.51 31.77 21.23
CA LEU A 220 -29.33 32.13 20.06
C LEU A 220 -30.24 30.96 19.62
N GLN A 221 -30.27 29.85 20.38
CA GLN A 221 -30.90 28.59 19.96
C GLN A 221 -32.19 28.19 20.70
N SER A 222 -32.74 28.98 21.63
CA SER A 222 -34.05 28.66 22.21
C SER A 222 -35.17 29.42 21.47
N PHE A 223 -35.65 28.85 20.37
CA PHE A 223 -36.95 29.16 19.79
C PHE A 223 -37.77 27.87 19.68
#